data_AF-A0A7R9XU44-F1
#
_entry.id   AF-A0A7R9XU44-F1
#
_cell.length_a   1.000
_cell.length_b   1.000
_cell.length_c   1.000
_cell.angle_alpha   90.00
_cell.angle_beta   90.00
_cell.angle_gamma   90.00
#
_symmetry.space_group_name_H-M   'P 1'
#
loop_
_entity.id
_entity.type
_entity.pdbx_description
1 polymer ?
#
loop_
_entity_poly.entity_id
_entity_poly.type
_entity_poly.pdbx_seq_one_letter_code
_entity_poly.pdbx_strand_id
1 'polypeptide(L)'
;KNDSGVTFTSEVTKASDNAPEFVVSTEKDGSTVSVCSASPLGAWLEMCETIGPMVSIGIHDHFSFDDVRVVRAIESLPGSDAAAKYQFVEEREGWFEERVRRSKSRLCDSKEILAKIREMTKKEKTEKSAQSRVEKSISKLIERLISRVD
;
A
#
# COMPACT_ATOMS: atom_id res chain seq x y z
N LYS A 1 0.90 5.02 10.81
CA LYS A 1 1.75 6.10 10.26
C LYS A 1 2.58 5.51 9.14
N ASN A 2 2.58 6.13 7.97
CA ASN A 2 3.48 5.72 6.89
C ASN A 2 4.87 6.38 7.01
N ASP A 3 5.77 6.02 6.09
CA ASP A 3 7.14 6.55 6.02
C ASP A 3 7.20 8.07 5.78
N SER A 4 6.10 8.66 5.31
CA SER A 4 5.95 10.10 5.09
C SER A 4 5.34 10.85 6.28
N GLY A 5 5.07 10.16 7.40
CA GLY A 5 4.50 10.75 8.61
C GLY A 5 2.97 10.93 8.60
N VAL A 6 2.29 10.51 7.53
CA VAL A 6 0.82 10.57 7.40
C VAL A 6 0.19 9.45 8.23
N THR A 7 -0.86 9.82 8.97
CA THR A 7 -1.65 8.89 9.77
C THR A 7 -2.95 8.59 9.03
N PHE A 8 -3.20 7.30 8.81
CA PHE A 8 -4.48 6.80 8.33
C PHE A 8 -5.22 6.17 9.50
N THR A 9 -6.53 6.40 9.53
CA THR A 9 -7.46 5.74 10.44
C THR A 9 -8.37 4.86 9.62
N SER A 10 -8.48 3.59 10.01
CA SER A 10 -9.29 2.58 9.33
C SER A 10 -10.38 2.09 10.26
N GLU A 11 -11.62 2.10 9.79
CA GLU A 11 -12.81 1.77 10.56
C GLU A 11 -13.74 0.86 9.77
N VAL A 12 -14.37 -0.09 10.47
CA VAL A 12 -15.42 -0.92 9.89
C VAL A 12 -16.75 -0.43 10.43
N THR A 13 -17.59 0.10 9.55
CA THR A 13 -18.93 0.62 9.83
C THR A 13 -19.98 -0.32 9.26
N LYS A 14 -21.25 0.05 9.46
CA LYS A 14 -22.40 -0.68 8.95
C LYS A 14 -23.07 0.16 7.87
N ALA A 15 -23.13 -0.36 6.65
CA ALA A 15 -23.87 0.25 5.56
C ALA A 15 -25.38 0.19 5.80
N SER A 16 -26.12 0.95 4.98
CA SER A 16 -27.60 1.03 5.04
C SER A 16 -28.32 -0.31 4.82
N ASP A 17 -27.69 -1.24 4.09
CA ASP A 17 -28.16 -2.60 3.84
C ASP A 17 -27.72 -3.60 4.93
N ASN A 18 -27.10 -3.11 6.00
CA ASN A 18 -26.47 -3.88 7.08
C ASN A 18 -25.20 -4.65 6.68
N ALA A 19 -24.70 -4.49 5.46
CA ALA A 19 -23.40 -5.03 5.08
C ALA A 19 -22.26 -4.26 5.79
N PRO A 20 -21.09 -4.89 5.97
CA PRO A 20 -19.92 -4.16 6.46
C PRO A 20 -19.47 -3.13 5.42
N GLU A 21 -19.17 -1.93 5.89
CA GLU A 21 -18.57 -0.85 5.11
C GLU A 21 -17.17 -0.55 5.68
N PHE A 22 -16.21 -0.34 4.80
CA PHE A 22 -14.82 -0.13 5.17
C PHE A 22 -14.46 1.32 4.88
N VAL A 23 -14.10 2.04 5.93
CA VAL A 23 -13.80 3.47 5.87
C VAL A 23 -12.32 3.67 6.14
N VAL A 24 -11.68 4.49 5.32
CA VAL A 24 -10.31 4.95 5.54
C VAL A 24 -10.34 6.48 5.56
N SER A 25 -9.73 7.08 6.56
CA SER A 25 -9.62 8.53 6.69
C SER A 25 -8.21 9.00 7.01
N THR A 26 -7.89 10.23 6.60
CA THR A 26 -6.61 10.89 6.90
C THR A 26 -6.79 12.41 6.90
N GLU A 27 -5.89 13.12 7.57
CA GLU A 27 -5.81 14.57 7.49
C GLU A 27 -4.80 14.98 6.41
N LYS A 28 -5.24 15.84 5.49
CA LYS A 28 -4.43 16.41 4.43
C LYS A 28 -4.71 17.90 4.34
N ASP A 29 -3.68 18.72 4.39
CA ASP A 29 -3.77 20.18 4.24
C ASP A 29 -4.80 20.84 5.19
N GLY A 30 -4.93 20.30 6.41
CA GLY A 30 -5.88 20.79 7.42
C GLY A 30 -7.33 20.36 7.21
N SER A 31 -7.61 19.49 6.22
CA SER A 31 -8.93 18.93 5.95
C SER A 31 -8.93 17.40 6.12
N THR A 32 -10.03 16.85 6.62
CA THR A 32 -10.22 15.39 6.69
C THR A 32 -10.68 14.86 5.34
N VAL A 33 -9.92 13.92 4.80
CA VAL A 33 -10.28 13.14 3.62
C VAL A 33 -10.75 11.76 4.09
N SER A 34 -11.89 11.30 3.62
CA SER A 34 -12.46 10.00 3.96
C SER A 34 -12.99 9.32 2.72
N VAL A 35 -12.75 8.02 2.61
CA VAL A 35 -13.31 7.15 1.55
C VAL A 35 -13.99 5.95 2.19
N CYS A 36 -14.99 5.40 1.51
CA CYS A 36 -15.77 4.27 1.98
C CYS A 36 -15.96 3.26 0.83
N SER A 37 -15.81 1.97 1.13
CA SER A 37 -15.99 0.93 0.13
C SER A 37 -16.52 -0.37 0.75
N ALA A 38 -17.04 -1.26 -0.09
CA ALA A 38 -17.56 -2.57 0.34
C ALA A 38 -16.45 -3.60 0.67
N SER A 39 -15.17 -3.24 0.46
CA SER A 39 -14.04 -4.10 0.82
C SER A 39 -12.86 -3.28 1.38
N PRO A 40 -12.01 -3.88 2.25
CA PRO A 40 -10.82 -3.22 2.78
C PRO A 40 -9.88 -2.73 1.68
N LEU A 41 -9.66 -3.57 0.66
CA LEU A 41 -8.79 -3.24 -0.48
C LEU A 41 -9.39 -2.13 -1.35
N GLY A 42 -10.71 -2.16 -1.59
CA GLY A 42 -11.39 -1.10 -2.34
C GLY A 42 -11.24 0.25 -1.66
N ALA A 43 -11.52 0.32 -0.36
CA ALA A 43 -11.39 1.55 0.43
C ALA A 43 -9.93 2.04 0.41
N TRP A 44 -8.97 1.11 0.47
CA TRP A 44 -7.57 1.45 0.40
C TRP A 44 -7.15 2.03 -0.96
N LEU A 45 -7.57 1.42 -2.06
CA LEU A 45 -7.25 1.88 -3.42
C LEU A 45 -7.87 3.26 -3.70
N GLU A 46 -9.13 3.47 -3.31
CA GLU A 46 -9.81 4.76 -3.45
C GLU A 46 -9.11 5.86 -2.65
N MET A 47 -8.65 5.56 -1.43
CA MET A 47 -7.84 6.50 -0.64
C MET A 47 -6.56 6.86 -1.39
N CYS A 48 -5.89 5.87 -1.97
CA CYS A 48 -4.66 6.07 -2.73
C CYS A 48 -4.85 6.99 -3.93
N GLU A 49 -5.94 6.80 -4.69
CA GLU A 49 -6.31 7.67 -5.81
C GLU A 49 -6.63 9.09 -5.35
N THR A 50 -7.33 9.23 -4.22
CA THR A 50 -7.78 10.53 -3.69
C THR A 50 -6.63 11.39 -3.19
N ILE A 51 -5.67 10.82 -2.46
CA ILE A 51 -4.56 11.60 -1.90
C ILE A 51 -3.39 11.75 -2.86
N GLY A 52 -3.28 10.87 -3.85
CA GLY A 52 -2.26 10.86 -4.89
C GLY A 52 -0.90 10.28 -4.43
N PRO A 53 0.04 10.12 -5.38
CA PRO A 53 1.30 9.41 -5.17
C PRO A 53 2.31 10.14 -4.26
N MET A 54 2.00 11.35 -3.81
CA MET A 54 2.88 12.13 -2.91
C MET A 54 2.92 11.57 -1.48
N VAL A 55 1.98 10.69 -1.14
CA VAL A 55 1.94 10.01 0.14
C VAL A 55 2.46 8.59 -0.06
N SER A 56 3.43 8.13 0.73
CA SER A 56 3.89 6.73 0.65
C SER A 56 2.87 5.84 1.35
N ILE A 57 1.95 5.23 0.60
CA ILE A 57 0.74 4.69 1.23
C ILE A 57 0.99 3.25 1.78
N GLY A 58 2.03 2.57 1.31
CA GLY A 58 2.35 1.21 1.74
C GLY A 58 1.33 0.19 1.24
N ILE A 59 1.71 -1.09 1.23
CA ILE A 59 0.84 -2.19 0.76
C ILE A 59 0.20 -2.98 1.89
N HIS A 60 0.51 -2.61 3.14
CA HIS A 60 0.05 -3.37 4.29
C HIS A 60 -1.47 -3.28 4.39
N ASP A 61 -2.09 -4.32 4.95
CA ASP A 61 -3.49 -4.25 5.31
C ASP A 61 -3.68 -3.19 6.40
N HIS A 62 -4.29 -2.06 6.04
CA HIS A 62 -4.55 -0.94 6.95
C HIS A 62 -5.64 -1.25 7.98
N PHE A 63 -6.43 -2.29 7.74
CA PHE A 63 -7.42 -2.80 8.70
C PHE A 63 -6.82 -3.85 9.64
N SER A 64 -5.56 -4.25 9.42
CA SER A 64 -4.82 -5.19 10.28
C SER A 64 -5.46 -6.57 10.44
N PHE A 65 -6.33 -7.00 9.53
CA PHE A 65 -6.84 -8.37 9.46
C PHE A 65 -5.77 -9.40 9.14
N ASP A 66 -4.56 -8.97 8.75
CA ASP A 66 -3.36 -9.80 8.70
C ASP A 66 -2.62 -10.00 10.03
N ASP A 67 -2.95 -9.23 11.07
CA ASP A 67 -2.39 -9.44 12.40
C ASP A 67 -3.18 -10.53 13.14
N VAL A 68 -2.50 -11.63 13.48
CA VAL A 68 -3.09 -12.74 14.23
C VAL A 68 -3.71 -12.31 15.56
N ARG A 69 -3.22 -11.24 16.19
CA ARG A 69 -3.78 -10.72 17.44
C ARG A 69 -5.12 -10.05 17.20
N VAL A 70 -5.27 -9.33 16.09
CA VAL A 70 -6.53 -8.69 15.70
C VAL A 70 -7.55 -9.75 15.35
N VAL A 71 -7.18 -10.73 14.52
CA VAL A 71 -8.06 -11.85 14.15
C VAL A 71 -8.51 -12.62 15.40
N ARG A 72 -7.59 -12.94 16.32
CA ARG A 72 -7.93 -13.61 17.58
C ARG A 72 -8.88 -12.81 18.44
N ALA A 73 -8.68 -11.49 18.53
CA ALA A 73 -9.58 -10.62 19.26
C ALA A 73 -10.98 -10.65 18.64
N ILE A 74 -11.10 -10.54 17.31
CA ILE A 74 -12.37 -10.61 16.60
C ILE A 74 -13.07 -11.95 16.83
N GLU A 75 -12.37 -13.08 16.69
CA GLU A 75 -12.94 -14.41 16.92
C GLU A 75 -13.43 -14.60 18.37
N SER A 76 -12.83 -13.90 19.33
CA SER A 76 -13.23 -13.95 20.74
C SER A 76 -14.42 -13.05 21.11
N LEU A 77 -14.91 -12.21 20.19
CA LEU A 77 -16.04 -11.33 20.44
C LEU A 77 -17.36 -12.10 20.49
N PRO A 78 -18.33 -11.69 21.33
CA PRO A 78 -19.67 -12.25 21.31
C PRO A 78 -20.32 -12.13 19.92
N GLY A 79 -20.95 -13.21 19.45
CA GLY A 79 -21.61 -13.26 18.15
C GLY A 79 -20.70 -13.65 16.98
N SER A 80 -19.41 -13.92 17.22
CA SER A 80 -18.52 -14.46 16.19
C SER A 80 -19.01 -15.83 15.68
N ASP A 81 -19.59 -16.63 16.57
CA ASP A 81 -20.19 -17.94 16.32
C ASP A 81 -21.40 -17.89 15.36
N ALA A 82 -22.06 -16.74 15.23
CA ALA A 82 -23.15 -16.55 14.27
C ALA A 82 -22.67 -16.49 12.81
N ALA A 83 -21.37 -16.33 12.56
CA ALA A 83 -20.80 -16.25 11.23
C ALA A 83 -20.67 -17.66 10.59
N ALA A 84 -21.78 -18.26 10.18
CA ALA A 84 -21.85 -19.66 9.72
C ALA A 84 -20.94 -20.03 8.52
N LYS A 85 -20.44 -19.05 7.76
CA LYS A 85 -19.50 -19.26 6.64
C LYS A 85 -18.05 -19.00 7.01
N TYR A 86 -17.80 -18.44 8.18
CA TYR A 86 -16.47 -18.18 8.68
C TYR A 86 -15.89 -19.47 9.26
N GLN A 87 -14.66 -19.80 8.85
CA GLN A 87 -13.92 -20.92 9.42
C GLN A 87 -12.94 -20.37 10.45
N PHE A 88 -13.08 -20.76 11.71
CA PHE A 88 -12.23 -20.27 12.78
C PHE A 88 -10.79 -20.79 12.63
N VAL A 89 -9.82 -20.03 13.16
CA VAL A 89 -8.41 -20.43 13.07
C VAL A 89 -8.16 -21.79 13.72
N GLU A 90 -8.81 -22.07 14.85
CA GLU A 90 -8.73 -23.35 15.57
C GLU A 90 -9.33 -24.51 14.76
N GLU A 91 -10.30 -24.25 13.88
CA GLU A 91 -10.93 -25.27 13.02
C GLU A 91 -10.11 -25.59 11.76
N ARG A 92 -9.13 -24.75 11.43
CA ARG A 92 -8.21 -24.99 10.31
C ARG A 92 -7.07 -25.88 10.78
N GLU A 93 -6.07 -25.27 11.41
CA GLU A 93 -4.84 -25.94 11.84
C GLU A 93 -4.31 -25.36 13.17
N GLY A 94 -4.97 -24.34 13.72
CA GLY A 94 -4.54 -23.67 14.95
C GLY A 94 -3.75 -22.38 14.71
N TRP A 95 -3.50 -21.65 15.82
CA TRP A 95 -2.89 -20.32 15.78
C TRP A 95 -1.41 -20.29 15.40
N PHE A 96 -0.68 -21.38 15.62
CA PHE A 96 0.73 -21.44 15.30
C PHE A 96 0.94 -21.48 13.77
N GLU A 97 0.21 -22.36 13.10
CA GLU A 97 0.16 -22.57 11.67
C GLU A 97 -0.34 -21.30 10.97
N GLU A 98 -1.40 -20.68 11.50
CA GLU A 98 -1.91 -19.41 10.99
C GLU A 98 -0.87 -18.28 11.04
N ARG A 99 -0.12 -18.18 12.14
CA ARG A 99 0.98 -17.20 12.28
C ARG A 99 2.07 -17.42 11.24
N VAL A 100 2.43 -18.68 11.00
CA VAL A 100 3.41 -19.06 9.99
C VAL A 100 2.90 -18.72 8.59
N ARG A 101 1.65 -19.09 8.27
CA ARG A 101 1.01 -18.83 6.98
C ARG A 101 0.99 -17.34 6.64
N ARG A 102 0.54 -16.49 7.58
CA ARG A 102 0.51 -15.03 7.38
C ARG A 102 1.91 -14.41 7.29
N SER A 103 2.87 -14.92 8.06
CA SER A 103 4.26 -14.46 7.96
C SER A 103 4.90 -14.83 6.62
N LYS A 104 4.58 -16.01 6.07
CA LYS A 104 4.97 -16.40 4.71
C LYS A 104 4.35 -15.49 3.66
N SER A 105 3.05 -15.18 3.77
CA SER A 105 2.36 -14.26 2.86
C SER A 105 3.04 -12.89 2.83
N ARG A 106 3.23 -12.26 4.00
CA ARG A 106 3.91 -10.96 4.10
C ARG A 106 5.31 -10.96 3.50
N LEU A 107 6.04 -12.06 3.67
CA LEU A 107 7.37 -12.21 3.08
C LEU A 107 7.30 -12.30 1.55
N CYS A 108 6.34 -13.01 0.99
CA CYS A 108 6.11 -13.07 -0.45
C CYS A 108 5.78 -11.67 -1.01
N ASP A 109 4.85 -10.95 -0.39
CA ASP A 109 4.46 -9.60 -0.82
C ASP A 109 5.66 -8.63 -0.75
N SER A 110 6.42 -8.70 0.34
CA SER A 110 7.65 -7.89 0.52
C SER A 110 8.70 -8.19 -0.55
N LYS A 111 8.85 -9.47 -0.94
CA LYS A 111 9.78 -9.86 -2.01
C LYS A 111 9.32 -9.32 -3.37
N GLU A 112 8.02 -9.36 -3.65
CA GLU A 112 7.47 -8.83 -4.90
C GLU A 112 7.68 -7.32 -5.02
N ILE A 113 7.41 -6.56 -3.94
CA ILE A 113 7.68 -5.13 -3.92
C ILE A 113 9.18 -4.87 -4.14
N LEU A 114 10.05 -5.58 -3.44
CA LEU A 114 11.48 -5.38 -3.56
C LEU A 114 11.96 -5.64 -5.00
N ALA A 115 11.39 -6.64 -5.69
CA ALA A 115 11.65 -6.89 -7.10
C ALA A 115 11.24 -5.69 -7.96
N LYS A 116 10.03 -5.17 -7.77
CA LYS A 116 9.53 -3.97 -8.49
C LYS A 116 10.41 -2.73 -8.23
N ILE A 117 10.81 -2.49 -6.98
CA ILE A 117 11.72 -1.37 -6.63
C ILE A 117 13.06 -1.51 -7.35
N ARG A 118 13.65 -2.72 -7.39
CA ARG A 118 14.91 -2.97 -8.11
C ARG A 118 14.77 -2.72 -9.61
N GLU A 119 13.65 -3.11 -10.20
CA GLU A 119 13.37 -2.83 -11.61
C GLU A 119 13.26 -1.32 -11.89
N MET A 120 12.50 -0.58 -11.07
CA MET A 120 12.38 0.87 -11.21
C MET A 120 13.74 1.57 -11.04
N THR A 121 14.52 1.18 -10.04
CA THR A 121 15.87 1.73 -9.80
C THR A 121 16.80 1.48 -10.99
N LYS A 122 16.71 0.30 -11.61
CA LYS A 122 17.49 -0.02 -12.80
C LYS A 122 17.08 0.85 -13.99
N LYS A 123 15.78 1.04 -14.22
CA LYS A 123 15.25 1.93 -15.26
C LYS A 123 15.73 3.37 -15.06
N GLU A 124 15.59 3.91 -13.85
CA GLU A 124 16.04 5.26 -13.51
C GLU A 124 17.55 5.45 -13.74
N LYS A 125 18.37 4.45 -13.35
CA LYS A 125 19.82 4.49 -13.61
C LYS A 125 20.14 4.51 -15.11
N THR A 126 19.42 3.72 -15.92
CA THR A 126 19.61 3.72 -17.37
C THR A 126 19.17 5.04 -18.01
N GLU A 127 18.07 5.63 -17.55
CA GLU A 127 17.57 6.92 -18.02
C GLU A 127 18.53 8.06 -17.68
N LYS A 128 19.05 8.12 -16.45
CA LYS A 128 20.08 9.10 -16.05
C LYS A 128 21.34 8.97 -16.91
N SER A 129 21.76 7.74 -17.21
CA SER A 129 22.90 7.51 -18.10
C SER A 129 22.63 7.98 -19.54
N ALA A 130 21.41 7.75 -20.05
CA ALA A 130 21.00 8.23 -21.37
C ALA A 130 20.94 9.77 -21.42
N GLN A 131 20.33 10.42 -20.43
CA GLN A 131 20.29 11.88 -20.29
C GLN A 131 21.70 12.48 -20.27
N SER A 132 22.61 11.93 -19.47
CA SER A 132 24.00 12.42 -19.42
C SER A 132 24.73 12.31 -20.76
N ARG A 133 24.43 11.29 -21.59
CA ARG A 133 25.01 11.16 -22.93
C ARG A 133 24.46 12.22 -23.89
N VAL A 134 23.16 12.51 -23.80
CA VAL A 134 22.50 13.55 -24.60
C VAL A 134 23.03 14.93 -24.22
N GLU A 135 23.12 15.24 -22.93
CA GLU A 135 23.71 16.50 -22.44
C GLU A 135 25.12 16.70 -22.96
N LYS A 136 26.00 15.69 -22.83
CA LYS A 136 27.36 15.76 -23.39
C LYS A 136 27.40 15.97 -24.90
N SER A 137 26.42 15.43 -25.62
CA SER A 137 26.33 15.58 -27.07
C SER A 137 25.88 16.99 -27.45
N ILE A 138 24.92 17.55 -26.70
CA ILE A 138 24.44 18.92 -26.85
C ILE A 138 25.55 19.92 -26.50
N SER A 139 26.26 19.74 -25.38
CA SER A 139 27.39 20.60 -25.00
C SER A 139 28.46 20.64 -26.10
N LYS A 140 28.84 19.48 -26.65
CA LYS A 140 29.79 19.43 -27.78
C LYS A 140 29.26 20.12 -29.04
N LEU A 141 27.96 20.06 -29.30
CA LEU A 141 27.35 20.73 -30.46
C LEU A 141 27.36 22.25 -30.28
N ILE A 142 27.03 22.72 -29.07
CA ILE A 142 27.08 24.14 -28.69
C ILE A 142 28.51 24.67 -28.78
N GLU A 143 29.50 23.95 -28.23
CA GLU A 143 30.92 24.32 -28.33
C GLU A 143 31.38 24.46 -29.80
N ARG A 144 30.98 23.53 -30.68
CA ARG A 144 31.28 23.62 -32.13
C ARG A 144 30.57 24.75 -32.85
N LEU A 145 29.38 25.14 -32.38
CA LEU A 145 28.64 26.26 -32.95
C LEU A 145 29.30 27.58 -32.54
N ILE A 146 29.68 27.71 -31.27
CA ILE A 146 30.40 28.87 -30.75
C ILE A 146 31.75 29.02 -31.49
N SER A 147 32.50 27.93 -31.67
CA SER A 147 33.80 27.97 -32.37
C SER A 147 33.73 28.23 -33.87
N ARG A 148 32.53 28.40 -34.45
CA ARG A 148 32.31 28.72 -35.87
C ARG A 148 31.79 30.15 -36.09
N VAL A 149 31.47 30.85 -35.00
CA VAL A 149 30.96 32.22 -35.01
C VAL A 149 32.09 33.23 -34.72
N ASP A 150 33.22 32.78 -34.18
CA ASP A 150 34.53 33.45 -34.23
C ASP A 150 35.30 33.06 -35.52
#